data_AF-G2R6E5-F1
#
_entry.id   AF-G2R6E5-F1
#
_cell.length_a   1.000
_cell.length_b   1.000
_cell.length_c   1.000
_cell.angle_alpha   90.00
_cell.angle_beta   90.00
_cell.angle_gamma   90.00
#
_symmetry.space_group_name_H-M   'P 1'
#
loop_
_entity.id
_entity.type
_entity.pdbx_description
1 polymer ?
#
loop_
_entity_poly.entity_id
_entity_poly.type
_entity_poly.pdbx_seq_one_letter_code
_entity_poly.pdbx_strand_id
1 'polypeptide(L)'
;MPPQKRHIATIPPDIRRTPGTVPLDPPGIGNEDFNAGRKQSRFGYPVLELWELVRPVTLAEMKDKWGMNSAPMGWRYVGRGLWEDRWGGEDADGKEDRGGRVRRVF
;
A
#
# COMPACT_ATOMS: atom_id res chain seq x y z
N MET A 1 18.54 10.42 5.78
CA MET A 1 17.40 10.87 4.95
C MET A 1 16.13 10.80 5.79
N PRO A 2 15.21 11.77 5.68
CA PRO A 2 13.94 11.71 6.40
C PRO A 2 13.07 10.54 5.92
N PRO A 3 12.20 9.97 6.78
CA PRO A 3 11.29 8.91 6.38
C PRO A 3 10.31 9.39 5.30
N GLN A 4 10.08 8.54 4.29
CA GLN A 4 9.16 8.83 3.19
C GLN A 4 8.42 7.57 2.75
N LYS A 5 7.16 7.73 2.35
CA LYS A 5 6.35 6.66 1.77
C LYS A 5 6.52 6.69 0.26
N ARG A 6 6.89 5.56 -0.33
CA ARG A 6 7.23 5.43 -1.76
C ARG A 6 6.36 4.42 -2.50
N HIS A 7 5.84 3.42 -1.80
CA HIS A 7 5.17 2.30 -2.44
C HIS A 7 3.73 2.18 -1.97
N ILE A 8 2.87 1.75 -2.89
CA ILE A 8 1.47 1.43 -2.64
C ILE A 8 1.20 0.07 -3.26
N ALA A 9 0.56 -0.80 -2.48
CA ALA A 9 0.20 -2.14 -2.89
C ALA A 9 -1.33 -2.25 -2.97
N THR A 10 -1.82 -2.85 -4.04
CA THR A 10 -3.23 -3.23 -4.15
C THR A 10 -3.42 -4.60 -3.51
N ILE A 11 -4.39 -4.71 -2.61
CA ILE A 11 -4.78 -5.97 -1.97
C ILE A 11 -6.22 -6.32 -2.39
N PRO A 12 -6.58 -7.61 -2.47
CA PRO A 12 -7.96 -8.01 -2.71
C PRO A 12 -8.86 -7.61 -1.52
N PRO A 13 -10.12 -7.22 -1.76
CA PRO A 13 -11.02 -6.77 -0.69
C PRO A 13 -11.38 -7.89 0.29
N ASP A 14 -11.58 -9.11 -0.22
CA ASP A 14 -12.19 -10.21 0.55
C ASP A 14 -11.23 -11.36 0.86
N ILE A 15 -10.01 -11.33 0.34
CA ILE A 15 -9.06 -12.44 0.52
C ILE A 15 -8.11 -12.12 1.67
N ARG A 16 -8.30 -12.84 2.77
CA ARG A 16 -7.38 -12.92 3.91
C ARG A 16 -6.91 -14.36 4.07
N ARG A 17 -5.61 -14.54 4.24
CA ARG A 17 -4.98 -15.85 4.45
C ARG A 17 -4.66 -16.03 5.94
N THR A 18 -4.80 -17.25 6.43
CA THR A 18 -4.35 -17.68 7.76
C THR A 18 -3.11 -18.57 7.64
N PRO A 19 -2.34 -18.79 8.72
CA PRO A 19 -1.22 -19.73 8.71
C PRO A 19 -1.61 -21.08 8.09
N GLY A 20 -0.82 -21.55 7.12
CA GLY A 20 -1.01 -22.80 6.39
C GLY A 20 -1.78 -22.65 5.07
N THR A 21 -2.35 -21.47 4.79
CA THR A 21 -3.20 -21.23 3.61
C THR A 21 -2.55 -20.36 2.55
N VAL A 22 -1.37 -19.79 2.82
CA VAL A 22 -0.66 -18.94 1.85
C VAL A 22 0.01 -19.83 0.80
N PRO A 23 -0.25 -19.63 -0.50
CA PRO A 23 0.49 -20.34 -1.54
C PRO A 23 2.01 -20.07 -1.45
N LEU A 24 2.82 -21.10 -1.65
CA LEU A 24 4.29 -20.95 -1.71
C LEU A 24 4.79 -20.54 -3.11
N ASP A 25 3.92 -20.65 -4.11
CA ASP A 25 4.16 -20.20 -5.48
C ASP A 25 3.07 -19.19 -5.88
N PRO A 26 3.42 -17.95 -6.28
CA PRO A 26 4.77 -17.38 -6.32
C PRO A 26 5.39 -17.20 -4.92
N PRO A 27 6.73 -17.29 -4.79
CA PRO A 27 7.39 -17.17 -3.49
C PRO A 27 7.25 -15.74 -2.93
N GLY A 28 6.71 -15.65 -1.72
CA GLY A 28 6.63 -14.42 -0.95
C GLY A 28 7.56 -14.46 0.26
N ILE A 29 8.18 -13.32 0.59
CA ILE A 29 9.07 -13.21 1.75
C ILE A 29 8.28 -13.54 3.02
N GLY A 30 8.70 -14.60 3.71
CA GLY A 30 8.09 -15.03 4.96
C GLY A 30 6.82 -15.86 4.82
N ASN A 31 6.43 -16.30 3.61
CA ASN A 31 5.29 -17.20 3.40
C ASN A 31 5.48 -18.53 4.15
N GLU A 32 6.67 -19.13 4.06
CA GLU A 32 6.99 -20.40 4.75
C GLU A 32 6.91 -20.25 6.27
N ASP A 33 7.55 -19.22 6.83
CA ASP A 33 7.50 -18.94 8.27
C ASP A 33 6.09 -18.62 8.76
N PHE A 34 5.31 -17.87 7.97
CA PHE A 34 3.92 -17.55 8.28
C PHE A 34 3.07 -18.82 8.27
N ASN A 35 3.24 -19.67 7.25
CA ASN A 35 2.53 -20.95 7.17
C ASN A 35 2.91 -21.93 8.27
N ALA A 36 4.18 -21.92 8.69
CA ALA A 36 4.67 -22.71 9.81
C ALA A 36 4.24 -22.16 11.19
N GLY A 37 3.43 -21.11 11.24
CA GLY A 37 2.96 -20.51 12.50
C GLY A 37 4.07 -19.81 13.30
N ARG A 38 5.21 -19.49 12.68
CA ARG A 38 6.37 -18.85 13.33
C ARG A 38 6.24 -17.33 13.42
N LYS A 39 5.23 -16.75 12.76
CA LYS A 39 4.93 -15.31 12.82
C LYS A 39 3.83 -15.05 13.84
N GLN A 40 3.96 -13.96 14.60
CA GLN A 40 2.87 -13.47 15.47
C GLN A 40 1.65 -12.97 14.68
N SER A 41 1.84 -12.63 13.40
CA SER A 41 0.77 -12.18 12.51
C SER A 41 -0.29 -13.27 12.33
N ARG A 42 -1.55 -12.90 12.51
CA ARG A 42 -2.71 -13.80 12.37
C ARG A 42 -3.24 -13.89 10.93
N PHE A 43 -2.97 -12.87 10.13
CA PHE A 43 -3.50 -12.71 8.78
C PHE A 43 -2.40 -12.32 7.79
N GLY A 44 -2.49 -12.87 6.58
CA GLY A 44 -1.69 -12.50 5.42
C GLY A 44 -2.59 -11.93 4.33
N TYR A 45 -2.17 -10.81 3.73
CA TYR A 45 -2.89 -10.15 2.64
C TYR A 45 -2.11 -10.32 1.34
N PRO A 46 -2.71 -10.90 0.29
CA PRO A 46 -2.06 -10.98 -1.01
C PRO A 46 -1.80 -9.58 -1.58
N VAL A 47 -0.59 -9.33 -2.07
CA VAL A 47 -0.28 -8.15 -2.87
C VAL A 47 -0.51 -8.50 -4.34
N LEU A 48 -1.50 -7.87 -4.96
CA LEU A 48 -1.85 -8.13 -6.37
C LEU A 48 -1.00 -7.32 -7.32
N GLU A 49 -0.80 -6.05 -7.00
CA GLU A 49 -0.03 -5.10 -7.78
C GLU A 49 0.79 -4.23 -6.84
N LEU A 50 2.01 -3.90 -7.26
CA LEU A 50 2.85 -2.96 -6.54
C LEU A 50 3.17 -1.76 -7.41
N TRP A 51 3.04 -0.58 -6.82
CA TRP A 51 3.22 0.70 -7.48
C TRP A 51 4.19 1.55 -6.69
N GLU A 52 5.08 2.25 -7.40
CA GLU A 52 5.98 3.24 -6.83
C GLU A 52 5.48 4.65 -7.17
N LEU A 53 5.41 5.51 -6.16
CA LEU A 53 5.09 6.93 -6.29
C LEU A 53 6.24 7.65 -6.99
N VAL A 54 5.96 8.32 -8.12
CA VAL A 54 6.94 9.19 -8.79
C VAL A 54 7.38 10.32 -7.87
N ARG A 55 6.45 10.83 -7.05
CA ARG A 55 6.72 11.80 -5.99
C ARG A 55 6.43 11.17 -4.62
N PRO A 56 7.44 10.67 -3.91
CA PRO A 56 7.28 10.13 -2.57
C PRO A 56 6.63 11.12 -1.61
N VAL A 57 5.83 10.60 -0.68
CA VAL A 57 5.20 11.40 0.37
C VAL A 57 6.15 11.49 1.55
N THR A 58 6.54 12.72 1.90
CA THR A 58 7.39 12.99 3.08
C THR A 58 6.55 13.21 4.33
N LEU A 59 7.12 12.96 5.51
CA LEU A 59 6.45 13.27 6.79
C LEU A 59 6.11 14.76 6.96
N ALA A 60 6.95 15.65 6.42
CA ALA A 60 6.70 17.09 6.44
C ALA A 60 5.45 17.43 5.63
N GLU A 61 5.33 16.90 4.40
CA GLU A 61 4.11 17.11 3.59
C GLU A 61 2.88 16.48 4.22
N MET A 62 3.00 15.30 4.84
CA MET A 62 1.92 14.66 5.62
C MET A 62 1.34 15.61 6.65
N LYS A 63 2.20 16.29 7.40
CA LYS A 63 1.80 17.26 8.42
C LYS A 63 1.22 18.53 7.81
N ASP A 64 1.92 19.15 6.86
CA ASP A 64 1.60 20.49 6.38
C ASP A 64 0.44 20.53 5.40
N LYS A 65 0.33 19.55 4.48
CA LYS A 65 -0.70 19.55 3.43
C LYS A 65 -1.96 18.78 3.81
N TRP A 66 -1.83 17.73 4.62
CA TRP A 66 -2.92 16.78 4.87
C TRP A 66 -3.23 16.57 6.36
N GLY A 67 -2.64 17.37 7.25
CA GLY A 67 -2.93 17.35 8.69
C GLY A 67 -2.61 16.00 9.38
N MET A 68 -1.77 15.16 8.76
CA MET A 68 -1.30 13.92 9.36
C MET A 68 -0.05 14.21 10.19
N ASN A 69 -0.27 14.58 11.45
CA ASN A 69 0.79 14.98 12.38
C ASN A 69 1.85 13.90 12.67
N SER A 70 1.54 12.62 12.42
CA SER A 70 2.44 11.48 12.63
C SER A 70 2.15 10.35 11.65
N ALA A 71 3.15 9.49 11.40
CA ALA A 71 2.91 8.21 10.77
C ALA A 71 1.96 7.36 11.65
N PRO A 72 0.91 6.74 11.09
CA PRO A 72 0.02 5.90 11.87
C PRO A 72 0.78 4.69 12.44
N MET A 73 0.52 4.36 13.71
CA MET A 73 1.07 3.14 14.35
C MET A 73 0.40 1.84 13.83
N GLY A 74 -0.70 1.98 13.07
CA GLY A 74 -1.37 0.88 12.38
C GLY A 74 -1.73 1.31 10.96
N TRP A 75 -3.03 1.39 10.68
CA TRP A 75 -3.56 1.85 9.40
C TRP A 75 -4.44 3.10 9.58
N ARG A 76 -4.59 3.86 8.51
CA ARG A 76 -5.51 4.99 8.42
C ARG A 76 -6.01 5.10 6.99
N TYR A 77 -7.27 5.45 6.81
CA TYR A 77 -7.76 5.84 5.48
C TYR A 77 -7.08 7.13 5.04
N VAL A 78 -6.70 7.16 3.77
CA VAL A 78 -6.17 8.36 3.13
C VAL A 78 -7.32 9.32 2.82
N GLY A 79 -7.13 10.61 3.10
CA GLY A 79 -8.09 11.63 2.68
C GLY A 79 -8.07 11.82 1.17
N ARG A 80 -9.19 12.27 0.60
CA ARG A 80 -9.35 12.56 -0.83
C ARG A 80 -8.19 13.40 -1.40
N GLY A 81 -7.77 14.46 -0.70
CA GLY A 81 -6.69 15.33 -1.17
C GLY A 81 -5.29 14.69 -1.24
N LEU A 82 -5.01 13.64 -0.45
CA LEU A 82 -3.74 12.88 -0.59
C LEU A 82 -3.85 11.86 -1.71
N TRP A 83 -5.00 11.22 -1.83
CA TRP A 83 -5.30 10.30 -2.93
C TRP A 83 -5.17 10.98 -4.29
N GLU A 84 -5.79 12.14 -4.46
CA GLU A 84 -5.79 12.91 -5.71
C GLU A 84 -4.40 13.46 -6.09
N ASP A 85 -3.59 13.88 -5.11
CA ASP A 85 -2.25 14.44 -5.38
C ASP A 85 -1.20 13.36 -5.73
N ARG A 86 -1.34 12.14 -5.20
CA ARG A 86 -0.27 11.12 -5.22
C ARG A 86 -0.62 9.84 -5.95
N TRP A 87 -1.89 9.45 -5.95
CA TRP A 87 -2.31 8.18 -6.51
C TRP A 87 -3.09 8.35 -7.80
N GLY A 88 -4.26 8.96 -7.74
CA GLY A 88 -5.17 8.97 -8.88
C GLY A 88 -6.13 10.15 -8.86
N GLY A 89 -6.46 10.64 -10.05
CA GLY A 89 -7.65 11.44 -10.30
C GLY A 89 -8.71 10.58 -10.98
N GLU A 90 -9.91 11.12 -11.09
CA GLU A 90 -10.91 10.61 -12.02
C GLU A 90 -10.71 11.41 -13.32
N ASP A 91 -10.63 10.73 -14.47
CA ASP A 91 -10.73 11.41 -15.76
C ASP A 91 -12.15 11.97 -15.97
N ALA A 92 -12.36 12.70 -17.07
CA ALA A 92 -13.66 13.29 -17.39
C ALA A 92 -14.80 12.25 -17.52
N ASP A 93 -14.45 10.97 -17.69
CA ASP A 93 -15.37 9.84 -17.82
C ASP A 93 -15.50 9.02 -16.53
N GLY A 94 -14.90 9.47 -15.42
CA GLY A 94 -14.95 8.79 -14.12
C GLY A 94 -14.07 7.54 -14.03
N LYS A 95 -13.13 7.34 -14.95
CA LYS A 95 -12.14 6.26 -14.85
C LYS A 95 -10.93 6.72 -14.05
N GLU A 96 -10.31 5.76 -13.38
CA GLU A 96 -9.12 5.99 -12.56
C GLU A 96 -7.94 6.42 -13.44
N ASP A 97 -7.68 7.72 -13.54
CA ASP A 97 -6.51 8.27 -14.22
C ASP A 97 -5.38 8.47 -13.21
N ARG A 98 -4.36 7.62 -13.37
CA ARG A 98 -3.15 7.70 -12.56
C ARG A 98 -2.23 8.83 -13.03
N GLY A 99 -2.45 9.40 -14.22
CA GLY A 99 -1.84 10.64 -14.70
C GLY A 99 -0.31 10.71 -14.56
N GLY A 100 0.38 9.57 -14.68
CA GLY A 100 1.82 9.47 -14.51
C GLY A 100 2.35 9.68 -13.08
N ARG A 101 1.49 9.69 -12.05
CA ARG A 101 1.88 9.89 -10.64
C ARG A 101 2.54 8.65 -10.03
N VAL A 102 2.30 7.49 -10.63
CA VAL A 102 2.82 6.20 -10.18
C VAL A 102 3.43 5.39 -11.31
N ARG A 103 4.37 4.52 -10.95
CA ARG A 103 5.01 3.55 -11.85
C ARG A 103 4.68 2.16 -11.36
N ARG A 104 4.21 1.29 -12.27
CA ARG A 104 3.98 -0.12 -11.95
C ARG A 104 5.32 -0.80 -11.71
N VAL A 105 5.43 -1.54 -10.61
CA VAL A 105 6.60 -2.36 -10.27
C VAL A 105 6.39 -3.78 -10.79
N PHE A 106 5.23 -4.39 -10.49
CA PHE A 106 4.76 -5.66 -11.05
C PHE A 106 3.24 -5.74 -11.03
#